data_AF-A0A7D4A133-F1
#
_entry.id   AF-A0A7D4A133-F1
#
_cell.length_a   1.000
_cell.length_b   1.000
_cell.length_c   1.000
_cell.angle_alpha   90.00
_cell.angle_beta   90.00
_cell.angle_gamma   90.00
#
_symmetry.space_group_name_H-M   'P 1'
#
loop_
_entity.id
_entity.type
_entity.pdbx_description
1 polymer ?
#
loop_
_entity_poly.entity_id
_entity_poly.type
_entity_poly.pdbx_seq_one_letter_code
_entity_poly.pdbx_strand_id
1 'polypeptide(L)'
;MPVPRSILGTQDVGDLELQVVAGAWPDDVRGHFVVSTSDQRTHPVHAFFGDGIIARLPLRPDADGRFRWRARVIDTPSVRLRRRRPDLFTAGPVGTSSPWGFVNAANTAPLPWGDRLFATWDAGRPVEVDPVTLEFVAEVGHRDDWKPAIDQAVLPLISTSAHPVIDPERGCLWTVSRDVMTGTVSVIRYAGKGSRVERWEVADAVLPQATHTITQTRDWLVLADTAYKIDTDEVFGAERTVANNPDGPVLLIRKDDLRPGGGTVACTEFRIAPEVNHFYAKYDDSDGVQVVMEHTPGVDIGMYLREDDLDAFGRPVDPALRGMYCHGMTPALTTVLLFDPETGRVSERARARDPERWWQAELSAIDWSIEGQTAPTRHHLVYLGFHPEAINQRALRNYTGRIDADLFPPEETPAVLVSHDRDDLKPLAEWTFALDDYPTSPSFVPRGRGGTRYAGTDPGGHDGYLVVAVHNDDRFRVELFDAADVGRGPLAVLAPPPGTTVPFLIHSAWMPEAVPAPELERLGFADDLDDRLDQLAPDLRAITREVAAELAAGR
;
A
#
# COMPACT_ATOMS: atom_id res chain seq x y z
N MET A 1 13.18 3.22 -23.24
CA MET A 1 11.79 3.01 -22.78
C MET A 1 11.91 2.83 -21.30
N PRO A 2 11.52 3.81 -20.50
CA PRO A 2 11.88 3.80 -19.10
C PRO A 2 10.83 3.07 -18.25
N VAL A 3 9.52 3.15 -18.59
CA VAL A 3 8.49 2.34 -17.94
C VAL A 3 8.24 1.07 -18.76
N PRO A 4 8.41 -0.13 -18.18
CA PRO A 4 8.17 -1.40 -18.89
C PRO A 4 6.74 -1.48 -19.42
N ARG A 5 6.57 -1.84 -20.71
CA ARG A 5 5.25 -1.96 -21.35
C ARG A 5 4.46 -3.18 -20.90
N SER A 6 5.15 -4.16 -20.32
CA SER A 6 4.55 -5.33 -19.71
C SER A 6 3.92 -5.07 -18.33
N ILE A 7 4.17 -3.90 -17.72
CA ILE A 7 3.81 -3.63 -16.33
C ILE A 7 2.30 -3.63 -16.10
N LEU A 8 1.49 -3.20 -17.09
CA LEU A 8 0.03 -3.27 -17.03
C LEU A 8 -0.53 -4.44 -17.87
N GLY A 9 0.31 -5.44 -18.15
CA GLY A 9 -0.07 -6.60 -18.93
C GLY A 9 -1.17 -7.44 -18.27
N THR A 10 -1.97 -8.10 -19.11
CA THR A 10 -3.13 -8.92 -18.70
C THR A 10 -2.81 -10.42 -18.69
N GLN A 11 -1.53 -10.79 -18.66
CA GLN A 11 -1.10 -12.17 -18.51
C GLN A 11 -1.60 -12.78 -17.20
N ASP A 12 -1.73 -14.11 -17.18
CA ASP A 12 -2.08 -14.82 -15.96
C ASP A 12 -0.98 -14.67 -14.90
N VAL A 13 -1.37 -14.41 -13.66
CA VAL A 13 -0.48 -14.22 -12.50
C VAL A 13 -0.08 -15.55 -11.87
N GLY A 14 0.20 -16.54 -12.72
CA GLY A 14 0.48 -17.91 -12.29
C GLY A 14 1.74 -18.05 -11.42
N ASP A 15 1.95 -19.26 -10.93
CA ASP A 15 3.14 -19.60 -10.15
C ASP A 15 4.41 -19.52 -11.02
N LEU A 16 5.51 -18.99 -10.46
CA LEU A 16 6.82 -18.95 -11.13
C LEU A 16 7.86 -19.74 -10.34
N GLU A 17 8.81 -20.31 -11.07
CA GLU A 17 10.04 -20.86 -10.49
C GLU A 17 11.18 -19.88 -10.77
N LEU A 18 11.74 -19.32 -9.69
CA LEU A 18 12.88 -18.40 -9.77
C LEU A 18 14.17 -19.15 -9.41
N GLN A 19 15.25 -18.81 -10.10
CA GLN A 19 16.59 -19.33 -9.83
C GLN A 19 17.56 -18.17 -9.60
N VAL A 20 18.61 -18.42 -8.83
CA VAL A 20 19.73 -17.48 -8.69
C VAL A 20 20.45 -17.40 -10.04
N VAL A 21 20.40 -16.24 -10.68
CA VAL A 21 21.03 -16.00 -11.99
C VAL A 21 22.26 -15.11 -11.91
N ALA A 22 22.45 -14.42 -10.80
CA ALA A 22 23.65 -13.67 -10.49
C ALA A 22 23.88 -13.65 -8.97
N GLY A 23 25.15 -13.56 -8.56
CA GLY A 23 25.54 -13.50 -7.16
C GLY A 23 25.34 -14.83 -6.40
N ALA A 24 25.23 -14.74 -5.07
CA ALA A 24 25.05 -15.89 -4.19
C ALA A 24 24.03 -15.56 -3.10
N TRP A 25 22.95 -16.34 -3.04
CA TRP A 25 21.89 -16.16 -2.04
C TRP A 25 22.40 -16.57 -0.64
N PRO A 26 22.46 -15.67 0.35
CA PRO A 26 22.96 -16.01 1.68
C PRO A 26 22.06 -17.04 2.39
N ASP A 27 22.69 -17.92 3.17
CA ASP A 27 21.99 -19.04 3.86
C ASP A 27 21.18 -18.60 5.09
N ASP A 28 21.41 -17.37 5.56
CA ASP A 28 20.73 -16.74 6.68
C ASP A 28 19.60 -15.79 6.24
N VAL A 29 19.27 -15.70 4.95
CA VAL A 29 17.99 -15.12 4.53
C VAL A 29 16.86 -16.11 4.87
N ARG A 30 15.78 -15.63 5.49
CA ARG A 30 14.68 -16.47 5.96
C ARG A 30 13.33 -15.75 5.84
N GLY A 31 12.25 -16.50 6.01
CA GLY A 31 10.88 -16.03 5.92
C GLY A 31 10.38 -15.90 4.49
N HIS A 32 9.42 -15.01 4.29
CA HIS A 32 8.73 -14.85 3.01
C HIS A 32 8.62 -13.37 2.66
N PHE A 33 8.87 -13.07 1.40
CA PHE A 33 8.45 -11.83 0.77
C PHE A 33 7.01 -12.00 0.30
N VAL A 34 6.12 -11.11 0.72
CA VAL A 34 4.73 -11.04 0.26
C VAL A 34 4.48 -9.70 -0.39
N VAL A 35 3.70 -9.68 -1.47
CA VAL A 35 3.46 -8.46 -2.24
C VAL A 35 2.07 -8.47 -2.83
N SER A 36 1.40 -7.32 -2.83
CA SER A 36 0.08 -7.17 -3.43
C SER A 36 0.17 -6.60 -4.84
N THR A 37 -0.82 -6.95 -5.66
CA THR A 37 -1.00 -6.47 -7.03
C THR A 37 -2.48 -6.38 -7.38
N SER A 38 -2.77 -5.61 -8.43
CA SER A 38 -4.09 -5.36 -8.96
C SER A 38 -4.28 -6.14 -10.26
N ASP A 39 -5.36 -6.91 -10.36
CA ASP A 39 -5.65 -7.77 -11.50
C ASP A 39 -6.08 -6.96 -12.74
N GLN A 40 -5.14 -6.70 -13.64
CA GLN A 40 -5.39 -5.94 -14.87
C GLN A 40 -6.35 -6.65 -15.84
N ARG A 41 -6.59 -7.96 -15.68
CA ARG A 41 -7.56 -8.72 -16.50
C ARG A 41 -9.00 -8.29 -16.25
N THR A 42 -9.26 -7.58 -15.17
CA THR A 42 -10.57 -6.98 -14.89
C THR A 42 -10.76 -5.65 -15.62
N HIS A 43 -9.79 -5.25 -16.45
CA HIS A 43 -9.80 -4.04 -17.26
C HIS A 43 -10.19 -2.77 -16.48
N PRO A 44 -9.51 -2.49 -15.35
CA PRO A 44 -9.84 -1.31 -14.57
C PRO A 44 -9.50 -0.04 -15.36
N VAL A 45 -10.20 1.06 -15.07
CA VAL A 45 -9.90 2.37 -15.67
C VAL A 45 -8.58 2.92 -15.13
N HIS A 46 -8.36 2.76 -13.82
CA HIS A 46 -7.13 3.09 -13.11
C HIS A 46 -6.45 1.77 -12.70
N ALA A 47 -5.13 1.64 -12.90
CA ALA A 47 -4.41 0.38 -12.68
C ALA A 47 -4.61 -0.21 -11.27
N PHE A 48 -4.80 0.63 -10.26
CA PHE A 48 -5.05 0.23 -8.87
C PHE A 48 -6.46 -0.32 -8.56
N PHE A 49 -7.42 -0.35 -9.48
CA PHE A 49 -8.81 -0.78 -9.17
C PHE A 49 -9.21 -2.15 -9.70
N GLY A 50 -8.23 -2.95 -10.11
CA GLY A 50 -8.44 -4.37 -10.38
C GLY A 50 -8.61 -5.18 -9.10
N ASP A 51 -9.10 -6.42 -9.23
CA ASP A 51 -9.23 -7.31 -8.08
C ASP A 51 -7.87 -7.61 -7.44
N GLY A 52 -7.85 -7.85 -6.13
CA GLY A 52 -6.61 -8.09 -5.40
C GLY A 52 -5.98 -9.42 -5.73
N ILE A 53 -4.69 -9.36 -6.01
CA ILE A 53 -3.81 -10.51 -6.10
C ILE A 53 -2.78 -10.37 -5.00
N ILE A 54 -2.51 -11.45 -4.31
CA ILE A 54 -1.39 -11.55 -3.38
C ILE A 54 -0.40 -12.57 -3.90
N ALA A 55 0.88 -12.22 -3.83
CA ALA A 55 1.99 -13.09 -4.18
C ALA A 55 2.90 -13.32 -2.98
N ARG A 56 3.51 -14.52 -2.94
CA ARG A 56 4.43 -14.96 -1.89
C ARG A 56 5.64 -15.64 -2.50
N LEU A 57 6.81 -15.28 -2.00
CA LEU A 57 8.10 -15.88 -2.31
C LEU A 57 8.78 -16.32 -1.00
N PRO A 58 8.91 -17.63 -0.72
CA PRO A 58 9.81 -18.11 0.32
C PRO A 58 11.24 -17.67 0.02
N LEU A 59 11.92 -17.11 1.01
CA LEU A 59 13.30 -16.60 0.87
C LEU A 59 14.35 -17.68 1.12
N ARG A 60 13.93 -18.95 1.13
CA ARG A 60 14.78 -20.13 1.10
C ARG A 60 14.40 -21.00 -0.09
N PRO A 61 15.37 -21.56 -0.80
CA PRO A 61 15.08 -22.46 -1.90
C PRO A 61 14.50 -23.78 -1.40
N ASP A 62 13.81 -24.49 -2.30
CA ASP A 62 13.45 -25.89 -2.09
C ASP A 62 14.67 -26.82 -2.24
N ALA A 63 14.46 -28.13 -2.12
CA ALA A 63 15.52 -29.14 -2.19
C ALA A 63 16.28 -29.15 -3.54
N ASP A 64 15.68 -28.60 -4.61
CA ASP A 64 16.30 -28.50 -5.93
C ASP A 64 16.96 -27.12 -6.16
N GLY A 65 17.03 -26.27 -5.13
CA GLY A 65 17.60 -24.93 -5.24
C GLY A 65 16.66 -23.89 -5.85
N ARG A 66 15.36 -24.20 -6.00
CA ARG A 66 14.38 -23.31 -6.66
C ARG A 66 13.59 -22.48 -5.66
N PHE A 67 13.32 -21.22 -6.02
CA PHE A 67 12.48 -20.33 -5.23
C PHE A 67 11.09 -20.26 -5.88
N ARG A 68 10.06 -20.61 -5.12
CA ARG A 68 8.69 -20.74 -5.66
C ARG A 68 7.88 -19.49 -5.39
N TRP A 69 7.71 -18.68 -6.43
CA TRP A 69 6.75 -17.58 -6.43
C TRP A 69 5.33 -18.14 -6.59
N ARG A 70 4.45 -17.83 -5.65
CA ARG A 70 3.04 -18.22 -5.66
C ARG A 70 2.18 -16.98 -5.69
N ALA A 71 1.27 -16.86 -6.65
CA ALA A 71 0.37 -15.71 -6.75
C ALA A 71 -1.07 -16.14 -6.98
N ARG A 72 -2.01 -15.53 -6.27
CA ARG A 72 -3.44 -15.86 -6.35
C ARG A 72 -4.27 -14.58 -6.34
N VAL A 73 -5.31 -14.54 -7.17
CA VAL A 73 -6.43 -13.62 -6.97
C VAL A 73 -7.09 -14.00 -5.65
N ILE A 74 -7.25 -13.03 -4.75
CA ILE A 74 -7.93 -13.23 -3.47
C ILE A 74 -9.40 -13.47 -3.79
N ASP A 75 -9.90 -14.67 -3.52
CA ASP A 75 -11.24 -15.10 -3.94
C ASP A 75 -12.35 -14.58 -3.02
N THR A 76 -12.39 -13.25 -2.86
CA THR A 76 -13.34 -12.50 -2.04
C THR A 76 -14.79 -12.68 -2.54
N PRO A 77 -15.80 -12.31 -1.72
CA PRO A 77 -17.18 -12.26 -2.19
C PRO A 77 -17.38 -11.45 -3.47
N SER A 78 -16.71 -10.30 -3.62
CA SER A 78 -16.79 -9.46 -4.82
C SER A 78 -16.27 -10.18 -6.07
N VAL A 79 -15.14 -10.89 -5.96
CA VAL A 79 -14.56 -11.71 -7.04
C VAL A 79 -15.50 -12.85 -7.43
N ARG A 80 -16.07 -13.56 -6.46
CA ARG A 80 -17.00 -14.67 -6.71
C ARG A 80 -18.28 -14.21 -7.40
N LEU A 81 -18.85 -13.09 -6.95
CA LEU A 81 -20.03 -12.49 -7.60
C LEU A 81 -19.72 -12.08 -9.04
N ARG A 82 -18.56 -11.45 -9.28
CA ARG A 82 -18.11 -11.08 -10.63
C ARG A 82 -17.93 -12.27 -11.54
N ARG A 83 -17.36 -13.38 -11.07
CA ARG A 83 -17.22 -14.61 -11.87
C ARG A 83 -18.56 -15.17 -12.33
N ARG A 84 -19.64 -14.98 -11.55
CA ARG A 84 -21.00 -15.41 -11.93
C ARG A 84 -21.65 -14.49 -12.95
N ARG A 85 -21.47 -13.18 -12.83
CA ARG A 85 -22.10 -12.15 -13.68
C ARG A 85 -21.14 -11.00 -13.99
N PRO A 86 -20.10 -11.24 -14.82
CA PRO A 86 -19.12 -10.22 -15.14
C PRO A 86 -19.73 -9.05 -15.92
N ASP A 87 -20.83 -9.31 -16.64
CA ASP A 87 -21.60 -8.33 -17.41
C ASP A 87 -22.25 -7.23 -16.56
N LEU A 88 -22.33 -7.40 -15.24
CA LEU A 88 -22.94 -6.45 -14.31
C LEU A 88 -21.93 -5.53 -13.61
N PHE A 89 -20.63 -5.69 -13.86
CA PHE A 89 -19.59 -4.89 -13.23
C PHE A 89 -19.12 -3.79 -14.18
N THR A 90 -19.11 -2.56 -13.69
CA THR A 90 -18.70 -1.38 -14.44
C THR A 90 -17.49 -0.74 -13.77
N ALA A 91 -16.34 -0.76 -14.47
CA ALA A 91 -15.14 -0.06 -14.01
C ALA A 91 -15.32 1.45 -14.15
N GLY A 92 -14.95 2.20 -13.11
CA GLY A 92 -14.99 3.65 -13.07
C GLY A 92 -13.71 4.25 -12.49
N PRO A 93 -13.62 5.59 -12.44
CA PRO A 93 -12.42 6.32 -12.01
C PRO A 93 -12.18 6.29 -10.49
N VAL A 94 -13.07 5.69 -9.71
CA VAL A 94 -12.94 5.55 -8.23
C VAL A 94 -13.21 4.12 -7.76
N GLY A 95 -13.11 3.14 -8.67
CA GLY A 95 -13.37 1.73 -8.38
C GLY A 95 -14.38 1.09 -9.33
N THR A 96 -14.77 -0.14 -9.02
CA THR A 96 -15.73 -0.93 -9.82
C THR A 96 -17.04 -1.08 -9.08
N SER A 97 -18.14 -0.72 -9.74
CA SER A 97 -19.50 -0.82 -9.18
C SER A 97 -20.29 -1.94 -9.85
N SER A 98 -21.34 -2.41 -9.16
CA SER A 98 -22.28 -3.43 -9.62
C SER A 98 -23.63 -3.24 -8.92
N PRO A 99 -24.70 -3.96 -9.33
CA PRO A 99 -25.95 -3.99 -8.57
C PRO A 99 -25.80 -4.48 -7.11
N TRP A 100 -24.74 -5.24 -6.79
CA TRP A 100 -24.44 -5.68 -5.42
C TRP A 100 -23.78 -4.58 -4.57
N GLY A 101 -23.21 -3.55 -5.20
CA GLY A 101 -22.44 -2.48 -4.58
C GLY A 101 -21.03 -2.31 -5.18
N PHE A 102 -20.10 -1.81 -4.38
CA PHE A 102 -18.72 -1.52 -4.81
C PHE A 102 -17.75 -2.64 -4.44
N VAL A 103 -16.87 -3.00 -5.38
CA VAL A 103 -15.89 -4.06 -5.17
C VAL A 103 -14.90 -3.67 -4.07
N ASN A 104 -14.76 -4.49 -3.04
CA ASN A 104 -13.56 -4.50 -2.19
C ASN A 104 -12.40 -5.13 -2.96
N ALA A 105 -11.44 -4.32 -3.39
CA ALA A 105 -10.32 -4.79 -4.20
C ALA A 105 -9.28 -5.56 -3.36
N ALA A 106 -9.03 -5.14 -2.12
CA ALA A 106 -8.04 -5.76 -1.22
C ALA A 106 -6.66 -5.99 -1.88
N ASN A 107 -6.14 -4.95 -2.57
CA ASN A 107 -5.03 -5.09 -3.51
C ASN A 107 -3.84 -4.15 -3.24
N THR A 108 -3.94 -3.24 -2.27
CA THR A 108 -2.93 -2.21 -2.03
C THR A 108 -1.75 -2.79 -1.26
N ALA A 109 -1.96 -3.26 -0.03
CA ALA A 109 -0.85 -3.70 0.81
C ALA A 109 -1.08 -5.04 1.52
N PRO A 110 -0.03 -5.88 1.63
CA PRO A 110 -0.01 -6.99 2.56
C PRO A 110 0.33 -6.47 3.96
N LEU A 111 -0.39 -6.95 4.97
CA LEU A 111 -0.13 -6.64 6.38
C LEU A 111 0.04 -7.96 7.17
N PRO A 112 1.27 -8.41 7.40
CA PRO A 112 1.54 -9.50 8.32
C PRO A 112 1.21 -9.10 9.77
N TRP A 113 0.47 -9.96 10.48
CA TRP A 113 0.28 -9.87 11.93
C TRP A 113 0.74 -11.18 12.57
N GLY A 114 2.02 -11.20 12.94
CA GLY A 114 2.68 -12.43 13.37
C GLY A 114 2.71 -13.41 12.20
N ASP A 115 1.98 -14.51 12.35
CA ASP A 115 1.89 -15.58 11.33
C ASP A 115 0.58 -15.51 10.52
N ARG A 116 -0.22 -14.46 10.71
CA ARG A 116 -1.43 -14.19 9.92
C ARG A 116 -1.12 -13.14 8.86
N LEU A 117 -1.89 -13.15 7.77
CA LEU A 117 -1.71 -12.23 6.66
C LEU A 117 -3.02 -11.56 6.31
N PHE A 118 -2.97 -10.24 6.16
CA PHE A 118 -4.09 -9.44 5.68
C PHE A 118 -3.73 -8.76 4.37
N ALA A 119 -4.74 -8.50 3.55
CA ALA A 119 -4.66 -7.67 2.36
C ALA A 119 -5.59 -6.46 2.54
N THR A 120 -5.11 -5.26 2.22
CA THR A 120 -5.76 -3.99 2.56
C THR A 120 -5.96 -3.12 1.32
N TRP A 121 -6.89 -2.18 1.43
CA TRP A 121 -7.24 -1.23 0.38
C TRP A 121 -7.85 0.03 1.01
N ASP A 122 -7.80 1.16 0.30
CA ASP A 122 -8.33 2.46 0.74
C ASP A 122 -9.86 2.54 0.79
N ALA A 123 -10.56 1.61 0.13
CA ALA A 123 -12.01 1.67 0.02
C ALA A 123 -12.73 0.35 0.31
N GLY A 124 -12.17 -0.45 1.23
CA GLY A 124 -12.83 -1.65 1.74
C GLY A 124 -12.24 -2.14 3.06
N ARG A 125 -12.97 -3.05 3.72
CA ARG A 125 -12.48 -3.66 4.97
C ARG A 125 -11.20 -4.46 4.70
N PRO A 126 -10.23 -4.47 5.62
CA PRO A 126 -9.11 -5.41 5.56
C PRO A 126 -9.62 -6.85 5.40
N VAL A 127 -8.92 -7.62 4.56
CA VAL A 127 -9.24 -9.00 4.24
C VAL A 127 -8.17 -9.91 4.82
N GLU A 128 -8.52 -10.85 5.70
CA GLU A 128 -7.59 -11.91 6.11
C GLU A 128 -7.48 -12.96 5.00
N VAL A 129 -6.25 -13.41 4.73
CA VAL A 129 -5.94 -14.46 3.76
C VAL A 129 -5.07 -15.53 4.42
N ASP A 130 -5.20 -16.77 3.96
CA ASP A 130 -4.35 -17.86 4.43
C ASP A 130 -2.92 -17.68 3.90
N PRO A 131 -1.88 -17.58 4.74
CA PRO A 131 -0.52 -17.34 4.27
C PRO A 131 0.08 -18.46 3.40
N VAL A 132 -0.45 -19.69 3.50
CA VAL A 132 0.03 -20.85 2.74
C VAL A 132 -0.66 -20.94 1.40
N THR A 133 -2.01 -20.95 1.40
CA THR A 133 -2.84 -21.14 0.19
C THR A 133 -3.12 -19.84 -0.55
N LEU A 134 -3.00 -18.70 0.13
CA LEU A 134 -3.38 -17.35 -0.34
C LEU A 134 -4.88 -17.20 -0.60
N GLU A 135 -5.70 -18.10 -0.05
CA GLU A 135 -7.15 -18.06 -0.17
C GLU A 135 -7.77 -17.06 0.81
N PHE A 136 -8.94 -16.53 0.43
CA PHE A 136 -9.74 -15.66 1.27
C PHE A 136 -10.18 -16.37 2.56
N VAL A 137 -10.03 -15.69 3.70
CA VAL A 137 -10.49 -16.20 5.01
C VAL A 137 -11.73 -15.42 5.47
N ALA A 138 -11.63 -14.10 5.63
CA ALA A 138 -12.73 -13.25 6.07
C ALA A 138 -12.44 -11.76 5.83
N GLU A 139 -13.50 -10.95 5.76
CA GLU A 139 -13.37 -9.50 5.93
C GLU A 139 -13.39 -9.14 7.44
N VAL A 140 -12.65 -8.11 7.83
CA VAL A 140 -12.53 -7.69 9.23
C VAL A 140 -13.76 -6.88 9.68
N GLY A 141 -14.56 -7.44 10.59
CA GLY A 141 -15.63 -6.74 11.30
C GLY A 141 -16.91 -6.54 10.50
N HIS A 142 -18.06 -6.60 11.17
CA HIS A 142 -19.39 -6.45 10.55
C HIS A 142 -19.58 -5.04 9.96
N ARG A 143 -20.21 -4.92 8.79
CA ARG A 143 -20.28 -3.66 8.02
C ARG A 143 -20.86 -2.49 8.81
N ASP A 144 -21.84 -2.77 9.66
CA ASP A 144 -22.49 -1.74 10.48
C ASP A 144 -21.54 -1.08 11.50
N ASP A 145 -20.49 -1.77 11.96
CA ASP A 145 -19.48 -1.16 12.84
C ASP A 145 -18.62 -0.13 12.10
N TRP A 146 -18.50 -0.29 10.78
CA TRP A 146 -17.70 0.56 9.91
C TRP A 146 -18.45 1.78 9.37
N LYS A 147 -19.77 1.90 9.58
CA LYS A 147 -20.64 2.99 9.07
C LYS A 147 -20.27 3.36 7.61
N PRO A 148 -20.66 2.52 6.63
CA PRO A 148 -20.24 2.67 5.24
C PRO A 148 -20.45 4.08 4.68
N ALA A 149 -19.53 4.52 3.82
CA ALA A 149 -19.69 5.75 3.05
C ALA A 149 -20.88 5.64 2.08
N ILE A 150 -21.08 4.45 1.50
CA ILE A 150 -22.31 4.10 0.80
C ILE A 150 -22.73 2.69 1.27
N ASP A 151 -23.93 2.59 1.82
CA ASP A 151 -24.44 1.33 2.38
C ASP A 151 -25.29 0.58 1.34
N GLN A 152 -24.63 -0.28 0.55
CA GLN A 152 -25.30 -1.18 -0.40
C GLN A 152 -25.65 -2.54 0.20
N ALA A 153 -26.56 -3.23 -0.48
CA ALA A 153 -27.13 -4.49 -0.03
C ALA A 153 -26.11 -5.58 0.31
N VAL A 154 -24.99 -5.67 -0.42
CA VAL A 154 -24.01 -6.75 -0.28
C VAL A 154 -22.58 -6.26 -0.19
N LEU A 155 -22.19 -5.31 -1.04
CA LEU A 155 -20.82 -4.79 -1.11
C LEU A 155 -20.81 -3.30 -0.76
N PRO A 156 -20.82 -2.94 0.54
CA PRO A 156 -20.79 -1.54 0.97
C PRO A 156 -19.46 -0.87 0.60
N LEU A 157 -19.50 0.42 0.27
CA LEU A 157 -18.28 1.22 0.13
C LEU A 157 -17.83 1.71 1.52
N ILE A 158 -16.71 1.19 2.01
CA ILE A 158 -16.14 1.58 3.30
C ILE A 158 -14.79 2.23 3.04
N SER A 159 -14.69 3.54 3.28
CA SER A 159 -13.43 4.28 3.14
C SER A 159 -12.54 4.05 4.37
N THR A 160 -11.33 3.53 4.13
CA THR A 160 -10.37 3.08 5.13
C THR A 160 -8.94 3.46 4.77
N SER A 161 -7.98 3.12 5.63
CA SER A 161 -6.55 3.16 5.30
C SER A 161 -6.07 1.85 4.67
N ALA A 162 -5.23 1.97 3.65
CA ALA A 162 -4.46 0.86 3.11
C ALA A 162 -3.30 0.42 4.02
N HIS A 163 -2.88 1.24 4.97
CA HIS A 163 -1.79 0.94 5.90
C HIS A 163 -2.24 0.90 7.36
N PRO A 164 -3.12 -0.04 7.77
CA PRO A 164 -3.37 -0.29 9.18
C PRO A 164 -2.08 -0.68 9.90
N VAL A 165 -2.04 -0.44 11.22
CA VAL A 165 -0.90 -0.79 12.07
C VAL A 165 -1.28 -1.81 13.13
N ILE A 166 -0.37 -2.75 13.40
CA ILE A 166 -0.50 -3.73 14.47
C ILE A 166 0.16 -3.17 15.73
N ASP A 167 -0.60 -3.00 16.81
CA ASP A 167 -0.07 -2.58 18.11
C ASP A 167 0.48 -3.79 18.87
N PRO A 168 1.80 -3.88 19.09
CA PRO A 168 2.42 -5.04 19.72
C PRO A 168 2.08 -5.15 21.22
N GLU A 169 1.88 -4.04 21.91
CA GLU A 169 1.59 -4.03 23.35
C GLU A 169 0.10 -4.30 23.62
N ARG A 170 -0.78 -3.77 22.77
CA ARG A 170 -2.23 -3.91 22.93
C ARG A 170 -2.80 -5.13 22.19
N GLY A 171 -2.02 -5.77 21.32
CA GLY A 171 -2.41 -6.96 20.56
C GLY A 171 -3.64 -6.71 19.69
N CYS A 172 -3.69 -5.57 19.00
CA CYS A 172 -4.81 -5.17 18.15
C CYS A 172 -4.34 -4.49 16.87
N LEU A 173 -5.22 -4.47 15.87
CA LEU A 173 -5.04 -3.67 14.65
C LEU A 173 -5.75 -2.33 14.83
N TRP A 174 -5.05 -1.24 14.53
CA TRP A 174 -5.60 0.10 14.42
C TRP A 174 -5.72 0.49 12.95
N THR A 175 -6.86 1.06 12.58
CA THR A 175 -7.05 1.69 11.27
C THR A 175 -7.94 2.92 11.39
N VAL A 176 -8.21 3.53 10.25
CA VAL A 176 -9.02 4.74 10.13
C VAL A 176 -10.23 4.44 9.25
N SER A 177 -11.35 5.07 9.54
CA SER A 177 -12.47 5.22 8.62
C SER A 177 -12.74 6.70 8.40
N ARG A 178 -13.05 7.09 7.16
CA ARG A 178 -13.33 8.46 6.77
C ARG A 178 -14.67 8.57 6.05
N ASP A 179 -15.52 9.48 6.49
CA ASP A 179 -16.69 9.87 5.70
C ASP A 179 -16.22 10.66 4.46
N VAL A 180 -16.49 10.12 3.27
CA VAL A 180 -15.98 10.69 2.02
C VAL A 180 -16.54 12.06 1.69
N MET A 181 -17.73 12.39 2.22
CA MET A 181 -18.45 13.64 1.95
C MET A 181 -18.10 14.73 2.94
N THR A 182 -18.04 14.40 4.25
CA THR A 182 -17.79 15.39 5.30
C THR A 182 -16.31 15.50 5.68
N GLY A 183 -15.50 14.47 5.39
CA GLY A 183 -14.13 14.35 5.87
C GLY A 183 -14.02 13.96 7.34
N THR A 184 -15.15 13.73 8.03
CA THR A 184 -15.17 13.25 9.42
C THR A 184 -14.42 11.94 9.52
N VAL A 185 -13.53 11.85 10.50
CA VAL A 185 -12.62 10.71 10.66
C VAL A 185 -12.95 9.92 11.93
N SER A 186 -12.73 8.62 11.90
CA SER A 186 -12.91 7.73 13.04
C SER A 186 -11.73 6.77 13.15
N VAL A 187 -11.29 6.50 14.37
CA VAL A 187 -10.36 5.41 14.67
C VAL A 187 -11.15 4.11 14.79
N ILE A 188 -10.62 3.06 14.17
CA ILE A 188 -11.17 1.71 14.22
C ILE A 188 -10.16 0.79 14.90
N ARG A 189 -10.66 -0.09 15.79
CA ARG A 189 -9.87 -1.13 16.45
C ARG A 189 -10.43 -2.51 16.15
N TYR A 190 -9.56 -3.40 15.73
CA TYR A 190 -9.86 -4.83 15.66
C TYR A 190 -9.02 -5.60 16.68
N ALA A 191 -9.68 -6.37 17.54
CA ALA A 191 -9.04 -7.17 18.58
C ALA A 191 -8.30 -8.42 18.04
N GLY A 192 -8.29 -8.62 16.72
CA GLY A 192 -7.64 -9.75 16.06
C GLY A 192 -8.51 -11.00 15.94
N LYS A 193 -9.71 -11.01 16.52
CA LYS A 193 -10.68 -12.12 16.42
C LYS A 193 -12.09 -11.60 16.64
N GLY A 194 -13.08 -12.44 16.36
CA GLY A 194 -14.49 -12.12 16.45
C GLY A 194 -15.01 -11.42 15.19
N SER A 195 -16.29 -11.10 15.21
CA SER A 195 -17.04 -10.53 14.08
C SER A 195 -17.22 -9.01 14.14
N ARG A 196 -16.70 -8.33 15.17
CA ARG A 196 -16.96 -6.91 15.44
C ARG A 196 -15.66 -6.09 15.51
N VAL A 197 -15.78 -4.80 15.20
CA VAL A 197 -14.74 -3.79 15.45
C VAL A 197 -15.29 -2.69 16.35
N GLU A 198 -14.40 -2.02 17.06
CA GLU A 198 -14.75 -0.84 17.86
C GLU A 198 -14.43 0.42 17.06
N ARG A 199 -15.25 1.47 17.22
CA ARG A 199 -15.14 2.73 16.48
C ARG A 199 -15.24 3.94 17.40
N TRP A 200 -14.32 4.89 17.23
CA TRP A 200 -14.35 6.20 17.89
C TRP A 200 -14.32 7.30 16.83
N GLU A 201 -15.36 8.13 16.77
CA GLU A 201 -15.31 9.36 15.99
C GLU A 201 -14.31 10.34 16.62
N VAL A 202 -13.46 10.96 15.81
CA VAL A 202 -12.51 11.97 16.31
C VAL A 202 -13.25 13.30 16.42
N ALA A 203 -13.36 13.82 17.64
CA ALA A 203 -14.09 15.05 17.93
C ALA A 203 -13.51 16.22 17.14
N ASP A 204 -14.40 16.98 16.49
CA ASP A 204 -14.12 18.27 15.85
C ASP A 204 -12.98 18.23 14.80
N ALA A 205 -12.67 17.05 14.25
CA ALA A 205 -11.57 16.84 13.31
C ALA A 205 -12.07 16.35 11.94
N VAL A 206 -11.44 16.86 10.88
CA VAL A 206 -11.69 16.45 9.50
C VAL A 206 -10.40 16.25 8.73
N LEU A 207 -10.36 15.23 7.89
CA LEU A 207 -9.32 15.03 6.89
C LEU A 207 -9.95 15.31 5.52
N PRO A 208 -9.59 16.39 4.80
CA PRO A 208 -10.35 16.84 3.64
C PRO A 208 -10.15 16.00 2.36
N GLN A 209 -9.10 15.20 2.24
CA GLN A 209 -8.76 14.43 1.04
C GLN A 209 -8.97 12.93 1.24
N ALA A 210 -8.09 12.28 2.00
CA ALA A 210 -8.04 10.82 2.15
C ALA A 210 -7.31 10.40 3.43
N THR A 211 -7.33 9.10 3.71
CA THR A 211 -6.70 8.45 4.87
C THR A 211 -5.85 7.26 4.43
N HIS A 212 -4.94 7.45 3.48
CA HIS A 212 -4.18 6.36 2.88
C HIS A 212 -3.31 5.63 3.91
N THR A 213 -2.62 6.39 4.78
CA THR A 213 -1.70 5.86 5.79
C THR A 213 -2.09 6.26 7.21
N ILE A 214 -1.91 5.35 8.18
CA ILE A 214 -1.88 5.62 9.62
C ILE A 214 -0.53 5.13 10.17
N THR A 215 -0.03 5.78 11.21
CA THR A 215 1.08 5.24 11.99
C THR A 215 0.84 5.37 13.50
N GLN A 216 1.76 4.85 14.29
CA GLN A 216 1.64 4.83 15.74
C GLN A 216 2.99 4.97 16.44
N THR A 217 2.96 5.56 17.62
CA THR A 217 3.99 5.40 18.64
C THR A 217 3.50 4.43 19.72
N ARG A 218 4.20 4.31 20.85
CA ARG A 218 3.72 3.57 22.01
C ARG A 218 2.39 4.11 22.53
N ASP A 219 2.27 5.43 22.64
CA ASP A 219 1.13 6.09 23.28
C ASP A 219 0.18 6.81 22.33
N TRP A 220 0.60 7.08 21.08
CA TRP A 220 -0.15 7.90 20.13
C TRP A 220 -0.48 7.14 18.84
N LEU A 221 -1.66 7.39 18.29
CA LEU A 221 -1.96 7.19 16.87
C LEU A 221 -1.74 8.50 16.14
N VAL A 222 -1.20 8.43 14.93
CA VAL A 222 -0.96 9.56 14.04
C VAL A 222 -1.74 9.35 12.76
N LEU A 223 -2.74 10.20 12.53
CA LEU A 223 -3.54 10.23 11.31
C LEU A 223 -3.13 11.45 10.50
N ALA A 224 -3.06 11.37 9.17
CA ALA A 224 -2.79 12.53 8.33
C ALA A 224 -3.74 12.58 7.15
N ASP A 225 -4.01 13.80 6.68
CA ASP A 225 -4.67 14.01 5.40
C ASP A 225 -3.71 13.66 4.26
N THR A 226 -4.00 12.58 3.54
CA THR A 226 -3.11 12.09 2.48
C THR A 226 -3.49 12.63 1.11
N ALA A 227 -2.50 12.79 0.23
CA ALA A 227 -2.61 13.38 -1.11
C ALA A 227 -3.36 12.50 -2.12
N TYR A 228 -4.65 12.27 -1.86
CA TYR A 228 -5.57 11.57 -2.73
C TYR A 228 -6.95 12.19 -2.71
N LYS A 229 -7.08 13.35 -3.35
CA LYS A 229 -8.34 14.10 -3.39
C LYS A 229 -9.31 13.47 -4.37
N ILE A 230 -10.57 13.31 -3.96
CA ILE A 230 -11.65 12.88 -4.85
C ILE A 230 -12.21 14.09 -5.59
N ASP A 231 -12.39 13.98 -6.91
CA ASP A 231 -13.10 14.96 -7.73
C ASP A 231 -14.54 14.51 -7.97
N THR A 232 -15.51 15.24 -7.43
CA THR A 232 -16.93 14.88 -7.59
C THR A 232 -17.37 14.93 -9.04
N ASP A 233 -16.82 15.84 -9.85
CA ASP A 233 -17.23 15.96 -11.25
C ASP A 233 -16.73 14.75 -12.06
N GLU A 234 -15.52 14.26 -11.78
CA GLU A 234 -14.99 13.02 -12.37
C GLU A 234 -15.83 11.79 -12.01
N VAL A 235 -16.28 11.70 -10.74
CA VAL A 235 -17.18 10.62 -10.31
C VAL A 235 -18.48 10.59 -11.13
N PHE A 236 -18.96 11.76 -11.58
CA PHE A 236 -20.13 11.87 -12.47
C PHE A 236 -19.79 11.90 -13.97
N GLY A 237 -18.55 11.55 -14.34
CA GLY A 237 -18.12 11.32 -15.72
C GLY A 237 -17.51 12.54 -16.43
N ALA A 238 -17.26 13.64 -15.72
CA ALA A 238 -16.52 14.79 -16.26
C ALA A 238 -15.00 14.55 -16.22
N GLU A 239 -14.23 15.51 -16.73
CA GLU A 239 -12.78 15.52 -16.57
C GLU A 239 -12.40 15.98 -15.15
N ARG A 240 -11.45 15.29 -14.52
CA ARG A 240 -10.85 15.73 -13.26
C ARG A 240 -10.10 17.05 -13.45
N THR A 241 -10.43 18.06 -12.64
CA THR A 241 -9.83 19.40 -12.71
C THR A 241 -9.18 19.85 -11.39
N VAL A 242 -9.25 19.03 -10.35
CA VAL A 242 -8.66 19.35 -9.04
C VAL A 242 -7.26 18.74 -8.89
N ALA A 243 -6.39 19.45 -8.18
CA ALA A 243 -5.16 18.92 -7.61
C ALA A 243 -5.36 18.54 -6.14
N ASN A 244 -4.47 17.70 -5.61
CA ASN A 244 -4.36 17.46 -4.18
C ASN A 244 -4.13 18.79 -3.43
N ASN A 245 -4.54 18.88 -2.16
CA ASN A 245 -4.26 20.07 -1.35
C ASN A 245 -2.74 20.14 -1.07
N PRO A 246 -2.12 21.34 -1.06
CA PRO A 246 -0.68 21.51 -0.85
C PRO A 246 -0.20 21.31 0.59
N ASP A 247 -1.14 21.23 1.52
CA ASP A 247 -0.93 21.09 2.94
C ASP A 247 -2.17 20.41 3.54
N GLY A 248 -2.00 19.80 4.71
CA GLY A 248 -3.05 18.99 5.32
C GLY A 248 -2.92 18.87 6.84
N PRO A 249 -4.03 18.60 7.53
CA PRO A 249 -4.02 18.31 8.96
C PRO A 249 -3.33 16.97 9.28
N VAL A 250 -2.69 16.93 10.45
CA VAL A 250 -2.17 15.72 11.11
C VAL A 250 -2.76 15.66 12.52
N LEU A 251 -3.34 14.53 12.88
CA LEU A 251 -4.05 14.34 14.14
C LEU A 251 -3.28 13.36 15.02
N LEU A 252 -2.96 13.78 16.25
CA LEU A 252 -2.41 12.93 17.29
C LEU A 252 -3.52 12.53 18.26
N ILE A 253 -3.74 11.23 18.42
CA ILE A 253 -4.78 10.67 19.30
C ILE A 253 -4.12 9.78 20.33
N ARG A 254 -4.35 10.04 21.61
CA ARG A 254 -3.79 9.24 22.69
C ARG A 254 -4.52 7.91 22.79
N LYS A 255 -3.80 6.80 22.69
CA LYS A 255 -4.37 5.44 22.65
C LYS A 255 -5.19 5.08 23.88
N ASP A 256 -4.77 5.54 25.06
CA ASP A 256 -5.45 5.26 26.32
C ASP A 256 -6.81 5.98 26.47
N ASP A 257 -7.09 6.97 25.63
CA ASP A 257 -8.36 7.68 25.63
C ASP A 257 -9.42 6.95 24.77
N LEU A 258 -9.01 5.96 23.97
CA LEU A 258 -9.88 5.05 23.23
C LEU A 258 -10.46 3.98 24.17
N ARG A 259 -11.47 4.37 24.95
CA ARG A 259 -12.13 3.49 25.93
C ARG A 259 -12.98 2.40 25.23
N PRO A 260 -13.00 1.16 25.75
CA PRO A 260 -13.78 0.08 25.15
C PRO A 260 -15.26 0.45 24.93
N GLY A 261 -15.84 -0.05 23.84
CA GLY A 261 -17.23 0.19 23.45
C GLY A 261 -17.43 1.33 22.45
N GLY A 262 -16.37 1.99 22.01
CA GLY A 262 -16.43 3.05 20.99
C GLY A 262 -16.86 4.42 21.53
N GLY A 263 -17.27 5.32 20.64
CA GLY A 263 -17.82 6.64 20.97
C GLY A 263 -17.09 7.78 20.28
N THR A 264 -16.66 8.77 21.05
CA THR A 264 -15.93 9.95 20.56
C THR A 264 -14.59 10.06 21.29
N VAL A 265 -13.54 10.49 20.61
CA VAL A 265 -12.18 10.70 21.16
C VAL A 265 -11.63 12.06 20.76
N ALA A 266 -10.90 12.73 21.65
CA ALA A 266 -10.22 13.98 21.34
C ALA A 266 -8.92 13.74 20.55
N CYS A 267 -8.42 14.78 19.88
CA CYS A 267 -7.11 14.78 19.24
C CYS A 267 -6.40 16.12 19.43
N THR A 268 -5.08 16.11 19.21
CA THR A 268 -4.30 17.32 18.95
C THR A 268 -4.09 17.44 17.45
N GLU A 269 -4.60 18.51 16.85
CA GLU A 269 -4.42 18.80 15.42
C GLU A 269 -3.17 19.65 15.16
N PHE A 270 -2.40 19.24 14.16
CA PHE A 270 -1.28 19.95 13.57
C PHE A 270 -1.52 20.14 12.08
N ARG A 271 -0.64 20.89 11.42
CA ARG A 271 -0.67 21.09 9.98
C ARG A 271 0.72 20.92 9.39
N ILE A 272 0.81 20.18 8.29
CA ILE A 272 2.08 19.96 7.58
C ILE A 272 1.97 20.43 6.13
N ALA A 273 3.10 20.79 5.56
CA ALA A 273 3.28 21.06 4.15
C ALA A 273 4.71 20.64 3.73
N PRO A 274 4.92 20.12 2.50
CA PRO A 274 3.90 19.79 1.51
C PRO A 274 3.02 18.60 1.90
N GLU A 275 2.09 18.22 1.02
CA GLU A 275 1.27 17.02 1.16
C GLU A 275 2.08 15.72 1.26
N VAL A 276 1.46 14.66 1.80
CA VAL A 276 2.09 13.37 2.10
C VAL A 276 1.19 12.22 1.68
N ASN A 277 1.76 11.04 1.36
CA ASN A 277 1.00 9.80 1.22
C ASN A 277 1.46 8.73 2.21
N HIS A 278 2.78 8.48 2.28
CA HIS A 278 3.37 7.50 3.19
C HIS A 278 4.12 8.19 4.32
N PHE A 279 4.01 7.64 5.52
CA PHE A 279 4.71 8.11 6.69
C PHE A 279 4.71 7.04 7.78
N TYR A 280 5.72 7.08 8.66
CA TYR A 280 5.75 6.22 9.84
C TYR A 280 6.44 6.91 11.01
N ALA A 281 5.98 6.60 12.22
CA ALA A 281 6.54 7.12 13.45
C ALA A 281 7.60 6.18 14.04
N LYS A 282 8.55 6.76 14.78
CA LYS A 282 9.36 5.99 15.74
C LYS A 282 8.43 5.53 16.85
N TYR A 283 8.44 4.24 17.17
CA TYR A 283 7.55 3.69 18.18
C TYR A 283 7.85 4.27 19.57
N ASP A 284 9.13 4.50 19.88
CA ASP A 284 9.52 5.20 21.09
C ASP A 284 9.31 6.72 20.97
N ASP A 285 8.42 7.24 21.80
CA ASP A 285 7.95 8.62 21.85
C ASP A 285 8.40 9.37 23.12
N SER A 286 9.38 8.84 23.86
CA SER A 286 9.91 9.48 25.08
C SER A 286 10.46 10.89 24.83
N ASP A 287 10.95 11.14 23.61
CA ASP A 287 11.49 12.44 23.16
C ASP A 287 10.48 13.22 22.29
N GLY A 288 9.19 12.86 22.35
CA GLY A 288 8.12 13.37 21.51
C GLY A 288 7.85 12.50 20.28
N VAL A 289 6.79 12.83 19.54
CA VAL A 289 6.30 12.03 18.41
C VAL A 289 7.11 12.38 17.14
N GLN A 290 8.05 11.51 16.77
CA GLN A 290 8.92 11.69 15.61
C GLN A 290 8.45 10.86 14.42
N VAL A 291 8.15 11.52 13.30
CA VAL A 291 7.55 10.91 12.11
C VAL A 291 8.39 11.19 10.88
N VAL A 292 8.74 10.15 10.12
CA VAL A 292 9.27 10.30 8.75
C VAL A 292 8.08 10.54 7.83
N MET A 293 8.11 11.63 7.07
CA MET A 293 7.10 11.99 6.07
C MET A 293 7.71 11.85 4.67
N GLU A 294 7.15 10.97 3.86
CA GLU A 294 7.46 10.86 2.43
C GLU A 294 6.50 11.77 1.67
N HIS A 295 6.90 13.03 1.49
CA HIS A 295 6.07 14.02 0.84
C HIS A 295 5.92 13.73 -0.64
N THR A 296 4.74 14.02 -1.17
CA THR A 296 4.37 13.73 -2.56
C THR A 296 3.93 14.98 -3.33
N PRO A 297 4.64 16.12 -3.25
CA PRO A 297 4.25 17.31 -3.99
C PRO A 297 4.28 17.01 -5.49
N GLY A 298 3.12 17.12 -6.14
CA GLY A 298 3.02 16.86 -7.58
C GLY A 298 3.14 15.38 -7.99
N VAL A 299 3.00 14.42 -7.08
CA VAL A 299 2.58 13.06 -7.46
C VAL A 299 1.06 13.02 -7.29
N ASP A 300 0.33 12.67 -8.36
CA ASP A 300 -1.13 12.57 -8.29
C ASP A 300 -1.57 11.15 -8.64
N ILE A 301 -1.67 10.31 -7.61
CA ILE A 301 -2.11 8.92 -7.73
C ILE A 301 -3.59 8.78 -8.08
N GLY A 302 -4.38 9.87 -8.13
CA GLY A 302 -5.76 9.86 -8.63
C GLY A 302 -5.86 10.17 -10.12
N MET A 303 -4.82 10.75 -10.71
CA MET A 303 -4.71 10.95 -12.15
C MET A 303 -4.16 9.67 -12.78
N TYR A 304 -4.86 9.14 -13.78
CA TYR A 304 -4.39 8.02 -14.61
C TYR A 304 -4.24 8.40 -16.07
N LEU A 305 -3.35 7.71 -16.78
CA LEU A 305 -3.07 7.92 -18.20
C LEU A 305 -4.18 7.38 -19.10
N ARG A 306 -4.49 8.12 -20.17
CA ARG A 306 -5.46 7.78 -21.22
C ARG A 306 -4.75 7.63 -22.56
N GLU A 307 -5.39 6.92 -23.50
CA GLU A 307 -4.84 6.67 -24.84
C GLU A 307 -4.68 7.96 -25.67
N ASP A 308 -5.46 9.00 -25.36
CA ASP A 308 -5.43 10.30 -26.01
C ASP A 308 -4.60 11.36 -25.26
N ASP A 309 -3.92 10.97 -24.17
CA ASP A 309 -3.08 11.89 -23.42
C ASP A 309 -1.79 12.25 -24.16
N LEU A 310 -1.33 13.48 -23.90
CA LEU A 310 0.03 13.91 -24.17
C LEU A 310 0.84 13.91 -22.88
N ASP A 311 2.09 13.50 -22.98
CA ASP A 311 3.04 13.44 -21.88
C ASP A 311 3.64 14.82 -21.52
N ALA A 312 4.55 14.87 -20.55
CA ALA A 312 5.14 16.12 -20.05
C ALA A 312 5.81 16.96 -21.16
N PHE A 313 6.27 16.32 -22.23
CA PHE A 313 6.94 16.96 -23.37
C PHE A 313 6.04 17.09 -24.61
N GLY A 314 4.75 16.76 -24.49
CA GLY A 314 3.78 16.90 -25.58
C GLY A 314 3.81 15.75 -26.58
N ARG A 315 4.39 14.61 -26.22
CA ARG A 315 4.41 13.39 -27.05
C ARG A 315 3.18 12.53 -26.71
N PRO A 316 2.62 11.76 -27.66
CA PRO A 316 1.54 10.82 -27.35
C PRO A 316 1.96 9.79 -26.30
N VAL A 317 1.11 9.54 -25.31
CA VAL A 317 1.32 8.45 -24.34
C VAL A 317 1.18 7.09 -25.04
N ASP A 318 2.04 6.15 -24.66
CA ASP A 318 1.97 4.77 -25.17
C ASP A 318 0.70 4.07 -24.63
N PRO A 319 -0.15 3.46 -25.50
CA PRO A 319 -1.34 2.74 -25.06
C PRO A 319 -1.09 1.62 -24.04
N ALA A 320 0.12 1.07 -23.99
CA ALA A 320 0.49 0.06 -22.99
C ALA A 320 0.56 0.62 -21.55
N LEU A 321 0.64 1.95 -21.38
CA LEU A 321 0.59 2.62 -20.08
C LEU A 321 -0.80 3.13 -19.71
N ARG A 322 -1.83 2.82 -20.50
CA ARG A 322 -3.21 3.22 -20.18
C ARG A 322 -3.60 2.73 -18.78
N GLY A 323 -4.10 3.65 -17.96
CA GLY A 323 -4.50 3.38 -16.58
C GLY A 323 -3.36 3.51 -15.56
N MET A 324 -2.09 3.64 -15.99
CA MET A 324 -0.98 3.97 -15.10
C MET A 324 -1.27 5.28 -14.37
N TYR A 325 -0.90 5.40 -13.11
CA TYR A 325 -1.04 6.65 -12.37
C TYR A 325 -0.04 7.70 -12.86
N CYS A 326 -0.33 8.98 -12.62
CA CYS A 326 0.57 10.06 -12.99
C CYS A 326 1.79 10.08 -12.08
N HIS A 327 2.96 9.90 -12.67
CA HIS A 327 4.23 9.96 -11.96
C HIS A 327 4.56 11.38 -11.44
N GLY A 328 5.60 11.46 -10.60
CA GLY A 328 5.99 12.66 -9.88
C GLY A 328 6.45 13.82 -10.78
N MET A 329 5.74 14.93 -10.65
CA MET A 329 6.02 16.20 -11.33
C MET A 329 6.98 17.11 -10.53
N THR A 330 7.54 16.65 -9.41
CA THR A 330 8.57 17.38 -8.68
C THR A 330 9.61 16.42 -8.09
N PRO A 331 10.83 16.90 -7.74
CA PRO A 331 11.79 16.10 -7.00
C PRO A 331 11.22 15.63 -5.65
N ALA A 332 11.48 14.37 -5.33
CA ALA A 332 11.01 13.75 -4.09
C ALA A 332 11.53 14.50 -2.86
N LEU A 333 10.71 14.55 -1.82
CA LEU A 333 11.03 15.20 -0.57
C LEU A 333 10.67 14.28 0.60
N THR A 334 11.64 13.99 1.44
CA THR A 334 11.42 13.28 2.70
C THR A 334 11.80 14.20 3.86
N THR A 335 11.01 14.25 4.92
CA THR A 335 11.34 14.98 6.15
C THR A 335 11.22 14.10 7.39
N VAL A 336 11.90 14.48 8.47
CA VAL A 336 11.61 13.99 9.82
C VAL A 336 10.99 15.15 10.58
N LEU A 337 9.73 14.99 11.00
CA LEU A 337 9.00 15.97 11.79
C LEU A 337 8.89 15.51 13.24
N LEU A 338 9.06 16.43 14.17
CA LEU A 338 8.81 16.25 15.59
C LEU A 338 7.53 16.99 15.97
N PHE A 339 6.55 16.25 16.48
CA PHE A 339 5.28 16.77 16.99
C PHE A 339 5.31 16.76 18.52
N ASP A 340 5.03 17.91 19.10
CA ASP A 340 4.87 18.09 20.54
C ASP A 340 3.37 18.27 20.85
N PRO A 341 2.69 17.22 21.35
CA PRO A 341 1.26 17.27 21.64
C PRO A 341 0.90 18.16 22.84
N GLU A 342 1.85 18.50 23.70
CA GLU A 342 1.59 19.38 24.86
C GLU A 342 1.60 20.85 24.44
N THR A 343 2.49 21.23 23.54
CA THR A 343 2.62 22.63 23.08
C THR A 343 1.90 22.91 21.76
N GLY A 344 1.50 21.86 21.02
CA GLY A 344 0.91 21.99 19.68
C GLY A 344 1.93 22.43 18.61
N ARG A 345 3.23 22.32 18.90
CA ARG A 345 4.31 22.71 17.99
C ARG A 345 4.77 21.53 17.14
N VAL A 346 4.96 21.79 15.84
CA VAL A 346 5.68 20.90 14.92
C VAL A 346 7.01 21.55 14.52
N SER A 347 8.08 20.77 14.49
CA SER A 347 9.40 21.21 14.02
C SER A 347 10.02 20.19 13.06
N GLU A 348 10.66 20.66 12.00
CA GLU A 348 11.45 19.82 11.10
C GLU A 348 12.82 19.55 11.71
N ARG A 349 13.17 18.26 11.83
CA ARG A 349 14.47 17.78 12.30
C ARG A 349 15.45 17.57 11.15
N ALA A 350 14.95 16.98 10.06
CA ALA A 350 15.78 16.58 8.93
C ALA A 350 14.99 16.64 7.63
N ARG A 351 15.73 16.72 6.52
CA ARG A 351 15.20 16.83 5.16
C ARG A 351 16.15 16.15 4.16
N ALA A 352 15.61 15.28 3.31
CA ALA A 352 16.28 14.73 2.14
C ALA A 352 15.57 15.18 0.86
N ARG A 353 16.35 15.79 -0.05
CA ARG A 353 15.91 16.18 -1.39
C ARG A 353 17.13 16.38 -2.28
N ASP A 354 17.12 15.77 -3.47
CA ASP A 354 18.14 15.96 -4.49
C ASP A 354 17.46 16.09 -5.87
N PRO A 355 17.31 17.31 -6.41
CA PRO A 355 16.67 17.54 -7.71
C PRO A 355 17.36 16.91 -8.91
N GLU A 356 18.65 16.57 -8.79
CA GLU A 356 19.39 15.97 -9.88
C GLU A 356 19.20 14.45 -9.93
N ARG A 357 18.79 13.82 -8.81
CA ARG A 357 18.84 12.36 -8.65
C ARG A 357 17.57 11.73 -8.12
N TRP A 358 16.87 12.38 -7.19
CA TRP A 358 15.77 11.79 -6.44
C TRP A 358 14.43 12.33 -6.92
N TRP A 359 13.84 11.60 -7.86
CA TRP A 359 12.54 11.88 -8.44
C TRP A 359 11.56 10.78 -8.06
N GLN A 360 10.37 11.20 -7.62
CA GLN A 360 9.29 10.34 -7.14
C GLN A 360 9.73 9.33 -6.06
N ALA A 361 9.40 9.59 -4.80
CA ALA A 361 9.43 8.55 -3.78
C ALA A 361 8.42 7.47 -4.18
N GLU A 362 8.91 6.28 -4.54
CA GLU A 362 8.05 5.15 -4.90
C GLU A 362 7.53 4.53 -3.61
N LEU A 363 8.36 3.72 -2.95
CA LEU A 363 8.01 3.00 -1.73
C LEU A 363 9.26 2.74 -0.88
N SER A 364 9.04 2.64 0.43
CA SER A 364 10.10 2.47 1.42
C SER A 364 10.06 1.14 2.16
N ALA A 365 11.20 0.81 2.78
CA ALA A 365 11.36 -0.32 3.68
C ALA A 365 12.00 0.14 5.00
N ILE A 366 11.52 -0.45 6.09
CA ILE A 366 12.05 -0.31 7.43
C ILE A 366 12.00 -1.64 8.16
N ASP A 367 12.72 -1.73 9.28
CA ASP A 367 12.62 -2.86 10.19
C ASP A 367 11.34 -2.77 11.02
N TRP A 368 10.33 -3.53 10.58
CA TRP A 368 9.02 -3.62 11.23
C TRP A 368 9.01 -4.49 12.50
N SER A 369 10.14 -5.02 12.97
CA SER A 369 10.21 -5.61 14.31
C SER A 369 9.91 -4.56 15.39
N ILE A 370 9.49 -5.00 16.57
CA ILE A 370 9.20 -4.07 17.69
C ILE A 370 10.48 -3.31 18.05
N GLU A 371 11.59 -4.03 18.10
CA GLU A 371 12.92 -3.49 18.38
C GLU A 371 13.33 -2.46 17.30
N GLY A 372 13.13 -2.80 16.02
CA GLY A 372 13.43 -1.92 14.90
C GLY A 372 12.56 -0.67 14.84
N GLN A 373 11.26 -0.77 15.15
CA GLN A 373 10.37 0.39 15.25
C GLN A 373 10.68 1.26 16.47
N THR A 374 11.14 0.66 17.57
CA THR A 374 11.52 1.38 18.81
C THR A 374 12.81 2.18 18.61
N ALA A 375 13.82 1.59 17.97
CA ALA A 375 15.12 2.19 17.73
C ALA A 375 15.55 2.07 16.24
N PRO A 376 14.83 2.73 15.31
CA PRO A 376 15.13 2.64 13.89
C PRO A 376 16.43 3.36 13.56
N THR A 377 17.20 2.78 12.65
CA THR A 377 18.52 3.29 12.22
C THR A 377 18.57 3.60 10.73
N ARG A 378 17.68 3.00 9.93
CA ARG A 378 17.64 3.17 8.47
C ARG A 378 16.24 3.47 7.98
N HIS A 379 16.20 4.26 6.93
CA HIS A 379 15.05 4.42 6.06
C HIS A 379 15.52 4.12 4.63
N HIS A 380 15.07 2.99 4.08
CA HIS A 380 15.40 2.60 2.71
C HIS A 380 14.27 3.06 1.79
N LEU A 381 14.59 3.79 0.73
CA LEU A 381 13.61 4.35 -0.18
C LEU A 381 14.05 4.14 -1.62
N VAL A 382 13.13 3.62 -2.44
CA VAL A 382 13.27 3.64 -3.89
C VAL A 382 12.74 4.97 -4.40
N TYR A 383 13.59 5.70 -5.11
CA TYR A 383 13.18 6.81 -5.97
C TYR A 383 13.03 6.27 -7.38
N LEU A 384 11.87 6.42 -8.00
CA LEU A 384 11.58 5.79 -9.29
C LEU A 384 12.33 6.44 -10.46
N GLY A 385 12.76 7.69 -10.29
CA GLY A 385 13.34 8.48 -11.37
C GLY A 385 12.30 9.37 -12.06
N PHE A 386 12.76 10.15 -13.03
CA PHE A 386 11.94 11.07 -13.81
C PHE A 386 11.51 10.39 -15.10
N HIS A 387 10.20 10.13 -15.20
CA HIS A 387 9.57 9.43 -16.32
C HIS A 387 8.55 10.36 -17.01
N PRO A 388 8.98 11.23 -17.94
CA PRO A 388 8.12 12.21 -18.57
C PRO A 388 6.95 11.58 -19.32
N GLU A 389 7.11 10.37 -19.85
CA GLU A 389 6.06 9.61 -20.54
C GLU A 389 4.88 9.20 -19.62
N ALA A 390 5.12 9.14 -18.31
CA ALA A 390 4.11 8.79 -17.31
C ALA A 390 3.53 10.03 -16.60
N ILE A 391 3.86 11.23 -17.08
CA ILE A 391 3.32 12.50 -16.59
C ILE A 391 2.42 13.08 -17.67
N ASN A 392 1.10 13.07 -17.47
CA ASN A 392 0.17 13.62 -18.46
C ASN A 392 -0.03 15.13 -18.29
N GLN A 393 -0.28 15.84 -19.41
CA GLN A 393 -0.50 17.29 -19.39
C GLN A 393 -1.77 17.71 -18.63
N ARG A 394 -2.75 16.81 -18.45
CA ARG A 394 -3.95 17.11 -17.63
C ARG A 394 -3.55 17.34 -16.17
N ALA A 395 -2.69 16.48 -15.62
CA ALA A 395 -2.15 16.63 -14.27
C ALA A 395 -1.35 17.93 -14.14
N LEU A 396 -0.46 18.23 -15.11
CA LEU A 396 0.29 19.49 -15.11
C LEU A 396 -0.63 20.73 -15.09
N ARG A 397 -1.75 20.70 -15.84
CA ARG A 397 -2.76 21.78 -15.80
C ARG A 397 -3.40 21.91 -14.42
N ASN A 398 -3.79 20.80 -13.80
CA ASN A 398 -4.40 20.80 -12.47
C ASN A 398 -3.44 21.38 -11.40
N TYR A 399 -2.13 21.21 -11.57
CA TYR A 399 -1.09 21.72 -10.67
C TYR A 399 -0.44 23.03 -11.14
N THR A 400 -1.11 23.81 -12.01
CA THR A 400 -0.58 25.10 -12.49
C THR A 400 -0.15 26.00 -11.32
N GLY A 401 1.08 26.50 -11.36
CA GLY A 401 1.67 27.34 -10.30
C GLY A 401 2.25 26.58 -9.10
N ARG A 402 2.17 25.25 -9.07
CA ARG A 402 2.77 24.39 -8.04
C ARG A 402 3.94 23.55 -8.54
N ILE A 403 4.10 23.45 -9.87
CA ILE A 403 5.17 22.71 -10.53
C ILE A 403 6.18 23.69 -11.13
N ASP A 404 7.45 23.45 -10.85
CA ASP A 404 8.57 24.15 -11.48
C ASP A 404 9.15 23.26 -12.59
N ALA A 405 8.71 23.50 -13.82
CA ALA A 405 9.14 22.72 -14.98
C ALA A 405 10.61 22.97 -15.36
N ASP A 406 11.24 24.04 -14.86
CA ASP A 406 12.67 24.29 -15.10
C ASP A 406 13.55 23.27 -14.35
N LEU A 407 12.99 22.56 -13.37
CA LEU A 407 13.65 21.45 -12.70
C LEU A 407 13.61 20.14 -13.50
N PHE A 408 12.77 20.03 -14.54
CA PHE A 408 12.60 18.77 -15.25
C PHE A 408 13.92 18.38 -15.94
N PRO A 409 14.43 17.16 -15.70
CA PRO A 409 15.54 16.63 -16.45
C PRO A 409 15.22 16.64 -17.96
N PRO A 410 16.19 16.95 -18.82
CA PRO A 410 15.97 16.94 -20.27
C PRO A 410 15.76 15.53 -20.83
N GLU A 411 16.21 14.52 -20.10
CA GLU A 411 16.10 13.10 -20.42
C GLU A 411 15.59 12.34 -19.20
N GLU A 412 15.11 11.12 -19.44
CA GLU A 412 14.60 10.22 -18.41
C GLU A 412 15.74 9.83 -17.46
N THR A 413 15.43 9.67 -16.16
CA THR A 413 16.43 9.29 -15.17
C THR A 413 16.13 7.90 -14.58
N PRO A 414 17.17 7.11 -14.27
CA PRO A 414 16.98 5.78 -13.70
C PRO A 414 16.42 5.84 -12.29
N ALA A 415 15.81 4.73 -11.86
CA ALA A 415 15.48 4.55 -10.46
C ALA A 415 16.73 4.41 -9.59
N VAL A 416 16.59 4.76 -8.31
CA VAL A 416 17.67 4.75 -7.32
C VAL A 416 17.15 4.19 -5.99
N LEU A 417 17.83 3.19 -5.43
CA LEU A 417 17.62 2.73 -4.05
C LEU A 417 18.59 3.46 -3.12
N VAL A 418 18.07 4.20 -2.15
CA VAL A 418 18.88 4.94 -1.17
C VAL A 418 18.59 4.43 0.24
N SER A 419 19.66 4.15 0.99
CA SER A 419 19.59 3.92 2.43
C SER A 419 19.94 5.21 3.15
N HIS A 420 18.97 5.83 3.78
CA HIS A 420 19.17 7.01 4.62
C HIS A 420 19.41 6.60 6.07
N ASP A 421 20.19 7.42 6.78
CA ASP A 421 20.08 7.49 8.24
C ASP A 421 18.64 7.88 8.60
N ARG A 422 18.04 7.20 9.58
CA ARG A 422 16.65 7.46 9.93
C ARG A 422 16.47 8.91 10.41
N ASP A 423 17.23 9.34 11.41
CA ASP A 423 16.92 10.56 12.17
C ASP A 423 17.35 11.83 11.42
N ASP A 424 18.48 11.76 10.71
CA ASP A 424 19.06 12.92 10.03
C ASP A 424 18.83 12.91 8.51
N LEU A 425 18.21 11.85 7.97
CA LEU A 425 17.98 11.63 6.53
C LEU A 425 19.23 11.79 5.65
N LYS A 426 20.42 11.59 6.23
CA LYS A 426 21.66 11.60 5.47
C LYS A 426 21.70 10.36 4.58
N PRO A 427 21.95 10.46 3.26
CA PRO A 427 22.17 9.28 2.42
C PRO A 427 23.46 8.57 2.87
N LEU A 428 23.37 7.28 3.15
CA LEU A 428 24.48 6.46 3.64
C LEU A 428 25.04 5.55 2.54
N ALA A 429 24.16 5.01 1.71
CA ALA A 429 24.50 4.18 0.55
C ALA A 429 23.41 4.34 -0.53
N GLU A 430 23.81 4.20 -1.79
CA GLU A 430 22.96 4.46 -2.95
C GLU A 430 23.29 3.49 -4.09
N TRP A 431 22.27 2.93 -4.73
CA TRP A 431 22.37 2.07 -5.91
C TRP A 431 21.48 2.58 -7.03
N THR A 432 22.03 2.72 -8.22
CA THR A 432 21.31 3.15 -9.43
C THR A 432 20.97 1.93 -10.29
N PHE A 433 19.70 1.78 -10.64
CA PHE A 433 19.22 0.69 -11.51
C PHE A 433 19.48 1.00 -12.99
N ALA A 434 19.25 0.03 -13.88
CA ALA A 434 19.23 0.31 -15.31
C ALA A 434 18.05 1.24 -15.65
N LEU A 435 18.15 1.98 -16.77
CA LEU A 435 17.13 2.98 -17.14
C LEU A 435 15.76 2.35 -17.43
N ASP A 436 15.73 1.11 -17.89
CA ASP A 436 14.54 0.31 -18.22
C ASP A 436 14.08 -0.59 -17.06
N ASP A 437 14.72 -0.48 -15.89
CA ASP A 437 14.28 -1.15 -14.68
C ASP A 437 13.28 -0.30 -13.90
N TYR A 438 12.20 -0.93 -13.49
CA TYR A 438 11.19 -0.36 -12.61
C TYR A 438 11.15 -1.16 -11.30
N PRO A 439 12.02 -0.82 -10.32
CA PRO A 439 11.94 -1.37 -8.98
C PRO A 439 10.68 -0.87 -8.26
N THR A 440 10.02 -1.75 -7.52
CA THR A 440 8.80 -1.40 -6.76
C THR A 440 9.08 -1.33 -5.26
N SER A 441 8.22 -1.92 -4.43
CA SER A 441 8.33 -1.93 -2.98
C SER A 441 9.55 -2.74 -2.50
N PRO A 442 10.55 -2.11 -1.86
CA PRO A 442 11.54 -2.85 -1.10
C PRO A 442 10.90 -3.43 0.16
N SER A 443 11.41 -4.57 0.63
CA SER A 443 11.07 -5.15 1.94
C SER A 443 12.34 -5.43 2.73
N PHE A 444 12.39 -4.97 3.98
CA PHE A 444 13.47 -5.32 4.90
C PHE A 444 13.28 -6.74 5.45
N VAL A 445 14.37 -7.50 5.47
CA VAL A 445 14.44 -8.87 5.97
C VAL A 445 15.50 -8.92 7.06
N PRO A 446 15.11 -9.13 8.34
CA PRO A 446 16.07 -9.24 9.43
C PRO A 446 17.02 -10.43 9.24
N ARG A 447 18.29 -10.26 9.61
CA ARG A 447 19.30 -11.31 9.50
C ARG A 447 18.91 -12.57 10.27
N GLY A 448 19.09 -13.74 9.66
CA GLY A 448 18.56 -15.01 10.16
C GLY A 448 19.31 -15.67 11.32
N ARG A 449 20.47 -15.14 11.75
CA ARG A 449 21.36 -15.77 12.73
C ARG A 449 21.40 -14.95 14.03
N GLY A 450 21.17 -15.61 15.17
CA GLY A 450 21.40 -15.04 16.50
C GLY A 450 20.28 -14.18 17.10
N GLY A 451 19.31 -13.72 16.30
CA GLY A 451 18.15 -12.93 16.75
C GLY A 451 16.91 -13.76 17.09
N THR A 452 15.76 -13.09 17.25
CA THR A 452 14.44 -13.76 17.35
C THR A 452 13.98 -14.22 15.96
N ARG A 453 12.77 -14.77 15.84
CA ARG A 453 12.18 -15.05 14.52
C ARG A 453 11.68 -13.79 13.81
N TYR A 454 11.52 -12.66 14.52
CA TYR A 454 11.00 -11.38 14.00
C TYR A 454 12.09 -10.32 13.81
N ALA A 455 13.21 -10.45 14.51
CA ALA A 455 14.29 -9.47 14.53
C ALA A 455 15.67 -10.14 14.37
N GLY A 456 16.63 -9.38 13.85
CA GLY A 456 18.04 -9.76 13.75
C GLY A 456 18.76 -9.64 15.10
N THR A 457 20.09 -9.70 15.08
CA THR A 457 20.91 -9.46 16.29
C THR A 457 21.09 -7.99 16.61
N ASP A 458 21.03 -7.12 15.60
CA ASP A 458 21.15 -5.67 15.74
C ASP A 458 20.00 -4.95 15.00
N PRO A 459 18.78 -4.96 15.57
CA PRO A 459 17.59 -4.43 14.90
C PRO A 459 17.68 -2.93 14.59
N GLY A 460 16.85 -2.47 13.67
CA GLY A 460 16.76 -1.05 13.28
C GLY A 460 16.92 -0.81 11.79
N GLY A 461 17.00 -1.86 10.97
CA GLY A 461 17.03 -1.76 9.50
C GLY A 461 18.40 -1.80 8.86
N HIS A 462 19.50 -1.78 9.62
CA HIS A 462 20.85 -1.90 9.05
C HIS A 462 21.38 -3.35 9.04
N ASP A 463 21.02 -4.19 10.03
CA ASP A 463 21.46 -5.59 10.11
C ASP A 463 20.45 -6.55 9.45
N GLY A 464 20.55 -6.67 8.12
CA GLY A 464 19.68 -7.54 7.37
C GLY A 464 19.86 -7.39 5.87
N TYR A 465 18.75 -7.59 5.17
CA TYR A 465 18.71 -7.56 3.72
C TYR A 465 17.53 -6.72 3.23
N LEU A 466 17.64 -6.23 2.00
CA LEU A 466 16.49 -5.69 1.26
C LEU A 466 16.17 -6.62 0.11
N VAL A 467 14.89 -6.99 -0.02
CA VAL A 467 14.36 -7.71 -1.17
C VAL A 467 13.59 -6.70 -2.01
N VAL A 468 13.96 -6.56 -3.29
CA VAL A 468 13.35 -5.60 -4.22
C VAL A 468 12.88 -6.35 -5.46
N ALA A 469 11.59 -6.26 -5.77
CA ALA A 469 11.05 -6.75 -7.02
C ALA A 469 11.28 -5.70 -8.13
N VAL A 470 11.73 -6.15 -9.30
CA VAL A 470 12.08 -5.28 -10.43
C VAL A 470 11.34 -5.73 -11.67
N HIS A 471 10.52 -4.85 -12.22
CA HIS A 471 9.90 -5.02 -13.52
C HIS A 471 10.86 -4.59 -14.62
N ASN A 472 10.91 -5.38 -15.68
CA ASN A 472 11.65 -5.10 -16.90
C ASN A 472 11.03 -5.95 -18.01
N ASP A 473 10.88 -5.38 -19.22
CA ASP A 473 10.24 -6.04 -20.36
C ASP A 473 11.00 -7.28 -20.84
N ASP A 474 12.31 -7.34 -20.61
CA ASP A 474 13.11 -8.51 -20.93
C ASP A 474 12.85 -9.64 -19.93
N ARG A 475 12.71 -9.31 -18.64
CA ARG A 475 12.63 -10.31 -17.55
C ARG A 475 12.32 -9.68 -16.20
N PHE A 476 11.30 -10.20 -15.51
CA PHE A 476 11.05 -9.93 -14.09
C PHE A 476 12.19 -10.45 -13.20
N ARG A 477 12.55 -9.71 -12.14
CA ARG A 477 13.61 -10.10 -11.20
C ARG A 477 13.24 -9.79 -9.76
N VAL A 478 13.87 -10.51 -8.84
CA VAL A 478 13.90 -10.16 -7.41
C VAL A 478 15.37 -10.03 -7.01
N GLU A 479 15.76 -8.84 -6.59
CA GLU A 479 17.14 -8.48 -6.25
C GLU A 479 17.29 -8.37 -4.73
N LEU A 480 18.37 -8.95 -4.20
CA LEU A 480 18.67 -8.97 -2.77
C LEU A 480 19.89 -8.10 -2.49
N PHE A 481 19.76 -7.12 -1.61
CA PHE A 481 20.84 -6.22 -1.20
C PHE A 481 21.22 -6.44 0.27
N ASP A 482 22.47 -6.13 0.63
CA ASP A 482 22.85 -5.94 2.02
C ASP A 482 22.27 -4.60 2.52
N ALA A 483 21.44 -4.62 3.56
CA ALA A 483 20.78 -3.42 4.06
C ALA A 483 21.78 -2.41 4.66
N ALA A 484 22.97 -2.87 5.08
CA ALA A 484 24.00 -1.98 5.62
C ALA A 484 24.67 -1.12 4.54
N ASP A 485 24.72 -1.59 3.29
CA ASP A 485 25.44 -0.94 2.19
C ASP A 485 24.87 -1.36 0.82
N VAL A 486 23.72 -0.79 0.46
CA VAL A 486 23.06 -1.05 -0.83
C VAL A 486 23.92 -0.66 -2.04
N GLY A 487 24.89 0.26 -1.86
CA GLY A 487 25.74 0.78 -2.94
C GLY A 487 26.75 -0.23 -3.48
N ARG A 488 26.91 -1.37 -2.82
CA ARG A 488 27.64 -2.54 -3.35
C ARG A 488 26.91 -3.24 -4.49
N GLY A 489 25.63 -2.92 -4.68
CA GLY A 489 24.75 -3.64 -5.60
C GLY A 489 24.17 -4.92 -5.01
N PRO A 490 23.37 -5.66 -5.79
CA PRO A 490 22.70 -6.84 -5.30
C PRO A 490 23.69 -7.97 -5.00
N LEU A 491 23.56 -8.57 -3.82
CA LEU A 491 24.26 -9.79 -3.40
C LEU A 491 23.84 -11.00 -4.26
N ALA A 492 22.58 -11.02 -4.68
CA ALA A 492 22.00 -12.07 -5.50
C ALA A 492 20.80 -11.55 -6.30
N VAL A 493 20.56 -12.17 -7.45
CA VAL A 493 19.39 -11.90 -8.30
C VAL A 493 18.66 -13.20 -8.58
N LEU A 494 17.38 -13.25 -8.23
CA LEU A 494 16.45 -14.31 -8.60
C LEU A 494 15.67 -13.91 -9.84
N ALA A 495 15.47 -14.86 -10.77
CA ALA A 495 14.63 -14.60 -11.93
C ALA A 495 14.01 -15.88 -12.53
N PRO A 496 12.79 -15.81 -13.11
CA PRO A 496 12.17 -16.86 -13.94
C PRO A 496 12.85 -16.92 -15.32
N PRO A 497 12.58 -17.83 -16.26
CA PRO A 497 13.19 -17.79 -17.59
C PRO A 497 13.04 -16.43 -18.32
N PRO A 498 14.00 -16.01 -19.18
CA PRO A 498 13.88 -14.77 -19.96
C PRO A 498 12.56 -14.66 -20.74
N GLY A 499 12.04 -13.44 -20.88
CA GLY A 499 10.74 -13.15 -21.48
C GLY A 499 9.54 -13.35 -20.53
N THR A 500 9.78 -13.72 -19.28
CA THR A 500 8.72 -13.83 -18.26
C THR A 500 8.63 -12.53 -17.47
N THR A 501 7.46 -11.89 -17.52
CA THR A 501 7.13 -10.65 -16.80
C THR A 501 5.98 -10.92 -15.82
N VAL A 502 5.79 -10.01 -14.86
CA VAL A 502 4.64 -10.04 -13.94
C VAL A 502 3.92 -8.69 -14.00
N PRO A 503 2.59 -8.64 -13.80
CA PRO A 503 1.87 -7.38 -13.74
C PRO A 503 2.34 -6.52 -12.56
N PHE A 504 2.02 -5.24 -12.63
CA PHE A 504 2.35 -4.17 -11.70
C PHE A 504 2.24 -4.61 -10.23
N LEU A 505 3.25 -4.31 -9.42
CA LEU A 505 3.29 -4.68 -8.00
C LEU A 505 3.19 -3.40 -7.16
N ILE A 506 2.41 -3.46 -6.07
CA ILE A 506 2.18 -2.30 -5.20
C ILE A 506 3.08 -2.40 -3.96
N HIS A 507 2.51 -2.59 -2.77
CA HIS A 507 3.28 -2.73 -1.54
C HIS A 507 3.69 -4.17 -1.27
N SER A 508 4.84 -4.29 -0.59
CA SER A 508 5.37 -5.55 -0.10
C SER A 508 5.56 -5.53 1.40
N ALA A 509 5.66 -6.73 1.98
CA ALA A 509 6.07 -6.92 3.36
C ALA A 509 6.90 -8.19 3.49
N TRP A 510 7.63 -8.26 4.60
CA TRP A 510 8.25 -9.51 5.04
C TRP A 510 7.41 -10.17 6.13
N MET A 511 7.28 -11.49 6.06
CA MET A 511 6.67 -12.29 7.12
C MET A 511 7.59 -13.45 7.52
N PRO A 512 7.64 -13.84 8.81
CA PRO A 512 8.61 -14.82 9.29
C PRO A 512 8.32 -16.24 8.86
N GLU A 513 7.06 -16.69 8.89
CA GLU A 513 6.65 -18.03 8.47
C GLU A 513 5.25 -17.98 7.87
N ALA A 514 5.06 -18.68 6.76
CA ALA A 514 3.74 -18.92 6.20
C ALA A 514 3.15 -20.22 6.76
N VAL A 515 2.24 -20.11 7.71
CA VAL A 515 1.47 -21.23 8.29
C VAL A 515 -0.01 -21.07 7.96
N PRO A 516 -0.81 -22.15 7.96
CA PRO A 516 -2.25 -22.04 7.71
C PRO A 516 -2.92 -21.08 8.69
N ALA A 517 -3.93 -20.35 8.22
CA ALA A 517 -4.68 -19.44 9.06
C ALA A 517 -5.24 -20.19 10.29
N PRO A 518 -5.11 -19.63 11.50
CA PRO A 518 -5.57 -20.31 12.70
C PRO A 518 -7.09 -20.39 12.73
N GLU A 519 -7.63 -21.43 13.36
CA GLU A 519 -9.07 -21.53 13.66
C GLU A 519 -9.45 -20.50 14.73
N LEU A 520 -10.08 -19.41 14.29
CA LEU A 520 -10.52 -18.30 15.13
C LEU A 520 -11.96 -17.93 14.75
N GLU A 521 -12.71 -17.42 15.71
CA GLU A 521 -13.97 -16.75 15.42
C GLU A 521 -13.72 -15.55 14.49
N ARG A 522 -14.50 -15.47 13.41
CA ARG A 522 -14.44 -14.42 12.39
C ARG A 522 -15.85 -14.11 11.92
N LEU A 523 -16.00 -12.98 11.22
CA LEU A 523 -17.24 -12.69 10.50
C LEU A 523 -17.36 -13.61 9.27
N GLY A 524 -18.37 -14.45 9.23
CA GLY A 524 -18.74 -15.15 8.00
C GLY A 524 -19.45 -14.22 7.02
N PHE A 525 -19.25 -14.40 5.71
CA PHE A 525 -19.92 -13.56 4.71
C PHE A 525 -21.46 -13.65 4.83
N ALA A 526 -22.01 -14.82 5.16
CA ALA A 526 -23.45 -14.99 5.38
C ALA A 526 -23.97 -14.15 6.55
N ASP A 527 -23.17 -13.99 7.62
CA ASP A 527 -23.55 -13.25 8.82
C ASP A 527 -23.49 -11.73 8.63
N ASP A 528 -22.86 -11.27 7.55
CA ASP A 528 -22.82 -9.86 7.17
C ASP A 528 -24.02 -9.47 6.30
N LEU A 529 -24.83 -10.44 5.84
CA LEU A 529 -26.02 -10.22 5.02
C LEU A 529 -27.29 -10.11 5.87
N ASP A 530 -28.22 -9.25 5.46
CA ASP A 530 -29.49 -9.01 6.15
C ASP A 530 -30.65 -8.76 5.17
N ASP A 531 -31.71 -8.11 5.65
CA ASP A 531 -32.90 -7.75 4.86
C ASP A 531 -32.60 -6.74 3.74
N ARG A 532 -31.44 -6.07 3.71
CA ARG A 532 -31.03 -5.23 2.56
C ARG A 532 -30.90 -6.02 1.27
N LEU A 533 -30.71 -7.34 1.34
CA LEU A 533 -30.80 -8.24 0.18
C LEU A 533 -32.13 -8.13 -0.57
N ASP A 534 -33.18 -7.66 0.10
CA ASP A 534 -34.50 -7.50 -0.51
C ASP A 534 -34.55 -6.40 -1.58
N GLN A 535 -33.55 -5.51 -1.59
CA GLN A 535 -33.34 -4.48 -2.62
C GLN A 535 -32.88 -5.08 -3.96
N LEU A 536 -32.32 -6.29 -3.96
CA LEU A 536 -31.82 -6.94 -5.16
C LEU A 536 -32.92 -7.73 -5.89
N ALA A 537 -32.78 -7.83 -7.21
CA ALA A 537 -33.58 -8.73 -8.02
C ALA A 537 -33.47 -10.19 -7.51
N PRO A 538 -34.52 -11.02 -7.63
CA PRO A 538 -34.55 -12.36 -7.06
C PRO A 538 -33.38 -13.27 -7.50
N ASP A 539 -32.95 -13.16 -8.76
CA ASP A 539 -31.82 -13.90 -9.32
C ASP A 539 -30.49 -13.48 -8.67
N LEU A 540 -30.24 -12.17 -8.52
CA LEU A 540 -29.02 -11.66 -7.88
C LEU A 540 -28.95 -12.04 -6.41
N ARG A 541 -30.11 -12.05 -5.72
CA ARG A 541 -30.22 -12.51 -4.34
C ARG A 541 -29.91 -13.99 -4.18
N ALA A 542 -30.36 -14.82 -5.13
CA ALA A 542 -30.04 -16.24 -5.15
C ALA A 542 -28.54 -16.46 -5.31
N ILE A 543 -27.91 -15.76 -6.26
CA ILE A 543 -26.45 -15.80 -6.46
C ILE A 543 -25.70 -15.40 -5.18
N THR A 544 -26.11 -14.32 -4.49
CA THR A 544 -25.47 -13.92 -3.23
C THR A 544 -25.54 -15.02 -2.17
N ARG A 545 -26.70 -15.66 -2.02
CA ARG A 545 -26.89 -16.77 -1.06
C ARG A 545 -26.06 -18.00 -1.43
N GLU A 546 -25.91 -18.31 -2.72
CA GLU A 546 -25.03 -19.37 -3.19
C GLU A 546 -23.57 -19.09 -2.83
N VAL A 547 -23.07 -17.88 -3.12
CA VAL A 547 -21.70 -17.47 -2.77
C VAL A 547 -21.47 -17.54 -1.26
N ALA A 548 -22.44 -17.11 -0.45
CA ALA A 548 -22.38 -17.21 1.01
C ALA A 548 -22.31 -18.67 1.51
N ALA A 549 -23.09 -19.57 0.91
CA ALA A 549 -23.06 -21.00 1.25
C ALA A 549 -21.77 -21.70 0.80
N GLU A 550 -21.17 -21.28 -0.32
CA GLU A 550 -19.89 -21.79 -0.81
C GLU A 550 -18.73 -21.38 0.11
N LEU A 551 -18.66 -20.09 0.47
CA LEU A 551 -17.67 -19.57 1.41
C LEU A 551 -17.76 -20.22 2.79
N ALA A 552 -18.98 -20.40 3.32
CA ALA A 552 -19.20 -21.08 4.60
C ALA A 552 -18.77 -22.57 4.58
N ALA A 553 -18.70 -23.19 3.40
CA ALA A 553 -18.26 -24.56 3.21
C ALA A 553 -16.76 -24.68 2.90
N GLY A 554 -16.02 -23.57 2.79
CA GLY A 554 -14.62 -23.55 2.36
C GLY A 554 -14.42 -24.03 0.92
N ARG A 555 -15.39 -23.78 0.04
CA ARG A 555 -15.40 -24.23 -1.36
C ARG A 555 -15.25 -23.10 -2.35
#